data_AF-A0A6J1R6S0-F1
#
_entry.id   AF-A0A6J1R6S0-F1
#
_cell.length_a   1.000
_cell.length_b   1.000
_cell.length_c   1.000
_cell.angle_alpha   90.00
_cell.angle_beta   90.00
_cell.angle_gamma   90.00
#
_symmetry.space_group_name_H-M   'P 1'
#
loop_
_entity.id
_entity.type
_entity.pdbx_description
1 polymer ?
#
loop_
_entity_poly.entity_id
_entity_poly.type
_entity_poly.pdbx_seq_one_letter_code
_entity_poly.pdbx_strand_id
1 'polypeptide(L)'
;MNDQSYCDDLTEGKFSFPIIHALKCGNSQKIMDILKQRIIDTDLKNNCVDLLEELGSLKYTRNTLETLDKKIRREIERLGGNPGLVKMLDEFKNEVLCGTAKVTTKF
;
A
#
# COMPACT_ATOMS: atom_id res chain seq x y z
N MET A 1 15.49 13.05 8.47
CA MET A 1 14.54 12.07 7.93
C MET A 1 13.18 12.60 8.29
N ASN A 2 12.41 13.04 7.29
CA ASN A 2 11.18 13.77 7.54
C ASN A 2 10.04 12.75 7.71
N ASP A 3 9.57 12.58 8.94
CA ASP A 3 8.35 11.80 9.26
C ASP A 3 7.08 12.38 8.60
N GLN A 4 7.21 13.53 7.93
CA GLN A 4 6.20 14.21 7.13
C GLN A 4 5.71 13.43 5.89
N SER A 5 6.20 12.22 5.61
CA SER A 5 5.67 11.36 4.53
C SER A 5 5.06 10.04 5.00
N TYR A 6 5.03 9.80 6.32
CA TYR A 6 4.54 8.55 6.87
C TYR A 6 3.01 8.58 6.95
N CYS A 7 2.35 7.74 6.17
CA CYS A 7 0.90 7.63 6.09
C CYS A 7 0.19 8.99 5.86
N ASP A 8 0.69 9.80 4.93
CA ASP A 8 0.07 11.07 4.57
C ASP A 8 -1.38 10.90 4.11
N ASP A 9 -1.71 9.74 3.54
CA ASP A 9 -3.09 9.37 3.20
C ASP A 9 -4.02 9.41 4.43
N LEU A 10 -3.54 9.06 5.63
CA LEU A 10 -4.30 9.16 6.87
C LEU A 10 -4.43 10.60 7.37
N THR A 11 -3.40 11.41 7.17
CA THR A 11 -3.39 12.83 7.55
C THR A 11 -4.26 13.68 6.61
N GLU A 12 -4.31 13.32 5.33
CA GLU A 12 -5.14 13.97 4.31
C GLU A 12 -6.58 13.43 4.27
N GLY A 13 -6.82 12.23 4.83
CA GLY A 13 -8.11 11.55 4.79
C GLY A 13 -8.42 10.90 3.44
N LYS A 14 -7.39 10.46 2.72
CA LYS A 14 -7.51 9.81 1.41
C LYS A 14 -8.00 8.37 1.53
N PHE A 15 -8.86 7.99 0.58
CA PHE A 15 -9.31 6.62 0.42
C PHE A 15 -8.32 5.84 -0.46
N SER A 16 -7.17 5.48 0.09
CA SER A 16 -6.18 4.67 -0.62
C SER A 16 -6.59 3.19 -0.70
N PHE A 17 -5.94 2.42 -1.57
CA PHE A 17 -6.32 1.03 -1.87
C PHE A 17 -6.46 0.14 -0.61
N PRO A 18 -5.51 0.10 0.34
CA PRO A 18 -5.67 -0.67 1.58
C PRO A 18 -6.80 -0.15 2.47
N ILE A 19 -7.06 1.16 2.50
CA ILE A 19 -8.16 1.78 3.26
C ILE A 19 -9.51 1.35 2.68
N ILE A 20 -9.67 1.41 1.36
CA ILE A 20 -10.89 0.96 0.68
C ILE A 20 -11.16 -0.52 0.96
N HIS A 21 -10.12 -1.36 0.94
CA HIS A 21 -10.26 -2.76 1.31
C HIS A 21 -10.69 -2.92 2.77
N ALA A 22 -10.05 -2.20 3.70
CA ALA A 22 -10.39 -2.23 5.13
C ALA A 22 -11.86 -1.83 5.40
N LEU A 23 -12.35 -0.80 4.71
CA LEU A 23 -13.75 -0.36 4.79
C LEU A 23 -14.73 -1.45 4.30
N LYS A 24 -14.32 -2.30 3.36
CA LYS A 24 -15.14 -3.40 2.83
C LYS A 24 -15.11 -4.66 3.69
N CYS A 25 -14.07 -4.87 4.49
CA CYS A 25 -13.89 -6.05 5.33
C CYS A 25 -14.62 -6.02 6.69
N GLY A 26 -15.42 -4.98 6.96
CA GLY A 26 -16.37 -4.97 8.09
C GLY A 26 -15.99 -4.11 9.29
N ASN A 27 -14.81 -3.49 9.32
CA ASN A 27 -14.41 -2.50 10.32
C ASN A 27 -14.48 -1.06 9.79
N SER A 28 -15.53 -0.77 9.00
CA SER A 28 -15.71 0.51 8.32
C SER A 28 -15.78 1.70 9.28
N GLN A 29 -16.46 1.54 10.42
CA GLN A 29 -16.67 2.64 11.37
C GLN A 29 -15.37 3.11 12.03
N LYS A 30 -14.54 2.18 12.54
CA LYS A 30 -13.26 2.52 13.18
C LYS A 30 -12.29 3.22 12.22
N ILE A 31 -12.15 2.68 11.00
CA ILE A 31 -11.30 3.28 9.96
C ILE A 31 -11.84 4.66 9.56
N MET A 32 -13.16 4.81 9.44
CA MET A 32 -13.78 6.09 9.08
C MET A 32 -13.59 7.16 10.17
N ASP A 33 -13.65 6.76 11.44
CA ASP A 33 -13.44 7.68 12.57
C ASP A 33 -11.98 8.14 12.64
N ILE A 34 -11.03 7.23 12.38
CA ILE A 34 -9.60 7.52 12.26
C ILE A 34 -9.34 8.51 11.09
N LEU A 35 -9.93 8.26 9.90
CA LEU A 35 -9.77 9.15 8.74
C LEU A 35 -10.37 10.54 8.96
N LYS A 36 -11.50 10.65 9.67
CA LYS A 36 -12.13 11.93 10.02
C LYS A 36 -11.28 12.77 10.96
N GLN A 37 -10.53 12.12 11.86
CA GLN A 37 -9.67 12.80 12.82
C GLN A 37 -8.42 13.42 12.19
N ARG A 38 -8.11 13.11 10.91
CA ARG A 38 -6.91 13.61 10.19
C ARG A 38 -5.67 13.50 11.06
N ILE A 39 -5.40 12.29 11.50
CA ILE A 39 -4.43 12.01 12.54
C ILE A 39 -3.04 12.44 12.08
N ILE A 40 -2.42 13.30 12.90
CA ILE A 40 -1.05 13.78 12.73
C ILE A 40 -0.09 12.98 13.63
N ASP A 41 -0.60 12.51 14.76
CA ASP A 41 0.16 11.78 15.78
C ASP A 41 0.67 10.42 15.30
N THR A 42 1.95 10.16 15.54
CA THR A 42 2.65 8.96 15.06
C THR A 42 2.15 7.68 15.72
N ASP A 43 1.76 7.72 17.00
CA ASP A 43 1.27 6.54 17.71
C ASP A 43 -0.11 6.13 17.19
N LEU A 44 -0.97 7.10 16.91
CA LEU A 44 -2.25 6.85 16.27
C LEU A 44 -2.09 6.37 14.81
N LYS A 45 -1.07 6.83 14.07
CA LYS A 45 -0.73 6.27 12.74
C LYS A 45 -0.34 4.79 12.83
N ASN A 46 0.50 4.43 13.81
CA ASN A 46 0.90 3.03 14.02
C ASN A 46 -0.29 2.14 14.38
N ASN A 47 -1.19 2.60 15.26
CA ASN A 47 -2.43 1.88 15.57
C ASN A 47 -3.31 1.66 14.32
N CYS A 48 -3.37 2.64 13.41
CA CYS A 48 -4.11 2.46 12.16
C CYS A 48 -3.46 1.43 11.25
N VAL A 49 -2.12 1.45 11.14
CA VAL A 49 -1.36 0.45 10.38
C VAL A 49 -1.60 -0.97 10.93
N ASP A 50 -1.52 -1.14 12.25
CA ASP A 50 -1.79 -2.43 12.89
C ASP A 50 -3.21 -2.92 12.61
N LEU A 51 -4.19 -2.03 12.63
CA LEU A 51 -5.57 -2.33 12.25
C LEU A 51 -5.71 -2.75 10.77
N LEU A 52 -4.96 -2.13 9.86
CA LEU A 52 -4.95 -2.52 8.44
C LEU A 52 -4.27 -3.87 8.22
N GLU A 53 -3.25 -4.21 9.01
CA GLU A 53 -2.60 -5.52 8.99
C GLU A 53 -3.55 -6.60 9.56
N GLU A 54 -4.24 -6.34 10.68
CA GLU A 54 -5.22 -7.24 11.28
C GLU A 54 -6.38 -7.53 10.32
N LEU A 55 -6.86 -6.51 9.60
CA LEU A 55 -7.88 -6.65 8.57
C LEU A 55 -7.38 -7.33 7.29
N GLY A 56 -6.08 -7.63 7.21
CA GLY A 56 -5.44 -8.24 6.05
C GLY A 56 -5.39 -7.33 4.83
N SER A 57 -5.64 -6.02 4.98
CA SER A 57 -5.67 -5.06 3.88
C SER A 57 -4.29 -4.83 3.26
N LEU A 58 -3.24 -4.84 4.09
CA LEU A 58 -1.86 -4.72 3.60
C LEU A 58 -1.46 -5.99 2.82
N LYS A 59 -1.78 -7.17 3.36
CA LYS A 59 -1.60 -8.45 2.66
C LYS A 59 -2.38 -8.51 1.34
N TYR A 60 -3.64 -8.06 1.33
CA TYR A 60 -4.46 -7.99 0.13
C TYR A 60 -3.85 -7.08 -0.94
N THR A 61 -3.34 -5.91 -0.51
CA THR A 61 -2.68 -4.96 -1.40
C THR A 61 -1.42 -5.57 -2.02
N ARG A 62 -0.58 -6.24 -1.22
CA ARG A 62 0.60 -6.96 -1.72
C ARG A 62 0.23 -8.04 -2.74
N ASN A 63 -0.74 -8.88 -2.44
CA ASN A 63 -1.20 -9.93 -3.36
C ASN A 63 -1.76 -9.35 -4.67
N THR A 64 -2.45 -8.22 -4.59
CA THR A 64 -2.96 -7.51 -5.76
C THR A 64 -1.82 -6.98 -6.62
N LEU A 65 -0.80 -6.36 -6.01
CA LEU A 65 0.39 -5.88 -6.72
C LEU A 65 1.13 -7.03 -7.42
N GLU A 66 1.33 -8.16 -6.75
CA GLU A 66 1.96 -9.35 -7.37
C GLU A 66 1.13 -9.89 -8.54
N THR A 67 -0.20 -9.85 -8.43
CA THR A 67 -1.10 -10.29 -9.49
C THR A 67 -1.03 -9.34 -10.70
N LEU A 68 -0.97 -8.04 -10.46
CA LEU A 68 -0.82 -7.02 -11.51
C LEU A 68 0.55 -7.13 -12.19
N ASP A 69 1.65 -7.27 -11.44
CA ASP A 69 3.00 -7.48 -11.98
C ASP A 69 3.02 -8.69 -12.94
N LYS A 70 2.45 -9.82 -12.52
CA LYS A 70 2.33 -11.02 -13.36
C LYS A 70 1.49 -10.77 -14.61
N LYS A 71 0.38 -10.02 -14.50
CA LYS A 71 -0.48 -9.68 -15.65
C LYS A 71 0.27 -8.79 -16.64
N ILE A 72 0.95 -7.75 -16.17
CA ILE A 72 1.70 -6.83 -17.04
C ILE A 72 2.79 -7.59 -17.79
N ARG A 73 3.56 -8.45 -17.11
CA ARG A 73 4.61 -9.26 -17.74
C ARG A 73 4.07 -10.19 -18.82
N ARG A 74 2.95 -10.85 -18.56
CA ARG A 74 2.25 -11.69 -19.56
C ARG A 74 1.81 -10.88 -20.77
N GLU A 75 1.29 -9.67 -20.57
CA GLU A 75 0.89 -8.80 -21.67
C GLU A 75 2.10 -8.30 -22.49
N ILE A 76 3.21 -7.99 -21.83
CA ILE A 76 4.47 -7.64 -22.51
C ILE A 76 4.93 -8.79 -23.41
N GLU A 77 4.97 -10.02 -22.87
CA GLU A 77 5.33 -11.22 -23.65
C GLU A 77 4.37 -11.44 -24.81
N ARG A 78 3.05 -11.34 -24.57
CA ARG A 78 2.00 -11.53 -25.58
C ARG A 78 2.12 -10.55 -26.75
N LEU A 79 2.61 -9.33 -26.50
CA LEU A 79 2.76 -8.27 -27.50
C LEU A 79 4.12 -8.26 -28.21
N GLY A 80 4.95 -9.30 -28.03
CA GLY A 80 6.24 -9.43 -28.71
C GLY A 80 7.46 -9.05 -27.86
N GLY A 81 7.26 -8.79 -26.57
CA GLY A 81 8.33 -8.53 -25.61
C GLY A 81 8.81 -7.08 -25.62
N ASN A 82 9.25 -6.60 -24.44
CA ASN A 82 9.88 -5.29 -24.29
C ASN A 82 10.85 -5.33 -23.09
N PRO A 83 12.15 -5.56 -23.32
CA PRO A 83 13.14 -5.65 -22.24
C PRO A 83 13.23 -4.38 -21.39
N GLY A 84 12.99 -3.20 -21.97
CA GLY A 84 13.00 -1.94 -21.24
C GLY A 84 11.86 -1.84 -20.22
N LEU A 85 10.65 -2.24 -20.60
CA LEU A 85 9.50 -2.30 -19.68
C LEU A 85 9.68 -3.35 -18.60
N VAL A 86 10.24 -4.52 -18.93
CA VAL A 86 10.54 -5.56 -17.93
C VAL A 86 11.54 -5.03 -16.90
N LYS A 87 12.62 -4.37 -17.34
CA LYS A 87 13.60 -3.77 -16.45
C LYS A 87 12.99 -2.71 -15.53
N MET A 88 12.14 -1.84 -16.08
CA MET A 88 11.40 -0.84 -15.29
C MET A 88 10.50 -1.50 -14.23
N LEU A 89 9.82 -2.61 -14.56
CA LEU A 89 9.01 -3.36 -13.59
C LEU A 89 9.88 -4.00 -12.50
N ASP A 90 11.07 -4.50 -12.84
CA ASP A 90 12.02 -5.05 -11.86
C ASP A 90 12.50 -3.96 -10.90
N GLU A 91 12.82 -2.77 -11.41
CA GLU A 91 13.21 -1.61 -10.60
C GLU A 91 12.09 -1.19 -9.65
N PHE A 92 10.85 -1.03 -10.14
CA PHE A 92 9.69 -0.71 -9.30
C PHE A 92 9.43 -1.78 -8.23
N LYS A 93 9.52 -3.06 -8.60
CA LYS A 93 9.33 -4.17 -7.67
C LYS A 93 10.41 -4.18 -6.58
N ASN A 94 11.65 -3.89 -6.94
CA ASN A 94 12.75 -3.78 -5.97
C ASN A 94 12.58 -2.57 -5.05
N GLU A 95 12.10 -1.42 -5.53
CA GLU A 95 11.82 -0.28 -4.67
C GLU A 95 10.72 -0.60 -3.64
N VAL A 96 9.69 -1.35 -4.05
CA VAL A 96 8.58 -1.73 -3.18
C VAL A 96 8.91 -2.92 -2.24
N LEU A 97 9.87 -3.79 -2.60
CA LEU A 97 10.21 -5.01 -1.85
C LEU A 97 11.58 -5.00 -1.12
N CYS A 98 12.57 -4.22 -1.58
CA CYS A 98 13.94 -4.17 -1.05
C CYS A 98 14.12 -3.15 0.10
N GLY A 99 13.03 -2.56 0.60
CA GLY A 99 13.02 -1.82 1.86
C GLY A 99 13.15 -2.72 3.09
N THR A 100 14.17 -3.57 3.16
CA THR A 100 14.48 -4.33 4.38
C THR A 100 15.19 -3.44 5.39
N ALA A 101 14.56 -3.34 6.57
CA ALA A 101 15.00 -2.72 7.82
C ALA A 101 14.50 -1.27 8.06
N LYS A 102 13.36 -1.17 8.77
CA LYS A 102 12.79 0.01 9.46
C LYS A 102 11.80 0.93 8.73
N VAL A 103 11.12 0.48 7.69
CA VAL A 103 9.88 1.17 7.26
C VAL A 103 8.76 0.16 7.16
N THR A 104 8.12 -0.10 8.30
CA THR A 104 6.70 -0.45 8.32
C THR A 104 6.01 0.57 7.41
N THR A 105 5.20 0.09 6.45
CA THR A 105 4.19 0.89 5.74
C THR A 105 4.63 2.22 5.11
N LYS A 106 5.17 2.15 3.89
CA LYS A 106 4.85 3.13 2.84
C LYS A 106 3.75 2.56 1.95
N PHE A 107 2.51 2.69 2.42
CA PHE A 107 1.34 2.77 1.57
C PHE A 107 0.73 4.15 1.78
#